data_AF-A0A354QSR1-F1
#
_entry.id   AF-A0A354QSR1-F1
#
_cell.length_a   1.000
_cell.length_b   1.000
_cell.length_c   1.000
_cell.angle_alpha   90.00
_cell.angle_beta   90.00
_cell.angle_gamma   90.00
#
_symmetry.space_group_name_H-M   'P 1'
#
loop_
_entity.id
_entity.type
_entity.pdbx_description
1 polymer ?
#
loop_
_entity_poly.entity_id
_entity_poly.type
_entity_poly.pdbx_seq_one_letter_code
_entity_poly.pdbx_strand_id
1 'polypeptide(L)'
;MSKLLEIASKVILELYNADKVAFVSLCLTLLFGSLSWLSQRKRDKQDAIRQKEQDDFKRRAQNELRNFQEFQQKFSEYQQKINELQFGIENQSDLIPYFHINHNKSNIYYDTNNKLVIKLYLTNIGRGTAANIFIIPMRDLEPNTPVYFEADPLLSLELTHGVYDYFSEYFAIPNEDVNIEISEINNSDKQLYFLRFKIHFSDVIGREYEQCFRFGYDNYIVKGINKNSTSFPPKLIKDIN
;
A
#
# COMPACT_ATOMS: atom_id res chain seq x y z
N MET A 1 15.47 -41.89 -90.02
CA MET A 1 15.11 -40.48 -89.78
C MET A 1 14.22 -39.87 -90.88
N SER A 2 14.11 -40.44 -92.08
CA SER A 2 13.36 -39.81 -93.19
C SER A 2 11.83 -40.01 -93.14
N LYS A 3 11.31 -41.15 -92.63
CA LYS A 3 9.85 -41.44 -92.67
C LYS A 3 8.99 -40.47 -91.83
N LEU A 4 9.48 -40.01 -90.68
CA LEU A 4 8.77 -39.04 -89.84
C LEU A 4 8.72 -37.65 -90.49
N LEU A 5 9.80 -37.25 -91.14
CA LEU A 5 9.89 -36.00 -91.91
C LEU A 5 9.01 -36.04 -93.17
N GLU A 6 8.90 -37.21 -93.80
CA GLU A 6 8.04 -37.41 -94.97
C GLU A 6 6.55 -37.40 -94.59
N ILE A 7 6.18 -38.04 -93.47
CA ILE A 7 4.81 -37.99 -92.93
C ILE A 7 4.45 -36.56 -92.50
N ALA A 8 5.35 -35.86 -91.80
CA ALA A 8 5.14 -34.47 -91.41
C ALA A 8 4.99 -33.56 -92.65
N SER A 9 5.85 -33.72 -93.66
CA SER A 9 5.79 -32.96 -94.92
C SER A 9 4.49 -33.23 -95.69
N LYS A 10 4.03 -34.48 -95.75
CA LYS A 10 2.78 -34.85 -96.43
C LYS A 10 1.55 -34.27 -95.74
N VAL A 11 1.53 -34.30 -94.40
CA VAL A 11 0.46 -33.70 -93.59
C VAL A 11 0.45 -32.17 -93.75
N ILE A 12 1.62 -31.54 -93.81
CA ILE A 12 1.78 -30.10 -94.06
C ILE A 12 1.30 -29.71 -95.47
N LEU A 13 1.55 -30.54 -96.49
CA LEU A 13 1.10 -30.32 -97.86
C LEU A 13 -0.41 -30.56 -98.05
N GLU A 14 -1.00 -31.57 -97.41
CA GLU A 14 -2.46 -31.79 -97.41
C GLU A 14 -3.24 -30.68 -96.70
N LEU A 15 -2.60 -30.01 -95.75
CA LEU A 15 -3.14 -28.86 -95.06
C LEU A 15 -3.02 -27.57 -95.86
N TYR A 16 -2.23 -27.53 -96.95
CA TYR A 16 -1.98 -26.34 -97.80
C TYR A 16 -3.14 -26.00 -98.76
N ASN A 17 -4.39 -26.10 -98.29
CA ASN A 17 -5.51 -25.34 -98.84
C ASN A 17 -5.85 -24.27 -97.81
N ALA A 18 -5.90 -23.00 -98.22
CA ALA A 18 -6.01 -21.84 -97.33
C ALA A 18 -7.13 -21.96 -96.29
N ASP A 19 -8.28 -22.55 -96.68
CA ASP A 19 -9.42 -22.78 -95.79
C ASP A 19 -9.15 -23.81 -94.68
N LYS A 20 -8.34 -24.85 -94.96
CA LYS A 20 -7.97 -25.88 -93.97
C LYS A 20 -6.91 -25.37 -92.99
N VAL A 21 -5.93 -24.58 -93.45
CA VAL A 21 -4.95 -23.92 -92.57
C VAL A 21 -5.64 -22.94 -91.64
N ALA A 22 -6.57 -22.12 -92.16
CA ALA A 22 -7.33 -21.16 -91.38
C ALA A 22 -8.18 -21.87 -90.30
N PHE A 23 -8.84 -22.97 -90.67
CA PHE A 23 -9.63 -23.77 -89.73
C PHE A 23 -8.78 -24.41 -88.62
N VAL A 24 -7.63 -25.01 -88.97
CA VAL A 24 -6.71 -25.60 -87.99
C VAL A 24 -6.11 -24.54 -87.06
N SER A 25 -5.76 -23.36 -87.59
CA SER A 25 -5.29 -22.22 -86.81
C SER A 25 -6.35 -21.73 -85.83
N LEU A 26 -7.60 -21.59 -86.28
CA LEU A 26 -8.74 -21.21 -85.44
C LEU A 26 -8.95 -22.22 -84.30
N CYS A 27 -8.94 -23.52 -84.60
CA CYS A 27 -9.05 -24.59 -83.61
C CYS A 27 -7.91 -24.57 -82.60
N LEU A 28 -6.66 -24.35 -83.05
CA LEU A 28 -5.51 -24.21 -82.16
C LEU A 28 -5.66 -22.98 -81.25
N THR A 29 -6.06 -21.83 -81.76
CA THR A 29 -6.29 -20.63 -80.93
C THR A 29 -7.42 -20.82 -79.92
N LEU A 30 -8.50 -21.52 -80.27
CA LEU A 30 -9.59 -21.86 -79.35
C LEU A 30 -9.13 -22.85 -78.27
N LEU A 31 -8.30 -23.83 -78.62
CA LEU A 31 -7.71 -24.78 -77.66
C LEU A 31 -6.72 -24.10 -76.71
N PHE A 32 -5.81 -23.26 -77.21
CA PHE A 32 -4.88 -22.50 -76.38
C PHE A 32 -5.61 -21.47 -75.50
N GLY A 33 -6.64 -20.80 -76.04
CA GLY A 33 -7.46 -19.85 -75.28
C GLY A 33 -8.24 -20.52 -74.15
N SER A 34 -8.83 -21.69 -74.39
CA SER A 34 -9.58 -22.44 -73.37
C SER A 34 -8.70 -23.05 -72.29
N LEU A 35 -7.51 -23.57 -72.65
CA LEU A 35 -6.50 -24.02 -71.70
C LEU A 35 -5.95 -22.85 -70.85
N SER A 36 -5.67 -21.71 -71.48
CA SER A 36 -5.25 -20.50 -70.79
C SER A 36 -6.33 -20.02 -69.81
N TRP A 37 -7.59 -19.96 -70.22
CA TRP A 37 -8.72 -19.57 -69.37
C TRP A 37 -8.91 -20.52 -68.18
N LEU A 38 -8.81 -21.84 -68.38
CA LEU A 38 -8.85 -22.83 -67.29
C LEU A 38 -7.68 -22.65 -66.31
N SER A 39 -6.49 -22.34 -66.81
CA SER A 39 -5.31 -22.08 -65.97
C SER A 39 -5.45 -20.78 -65.18
N GLN A 40 -6.00 -19.73 -65.79
CA GLN A 40 -6.29 -18.44 -65.16
C GLN A 40 -7.27 -18.64 -64.01
N ARG A 41 -8.36 -19.36 -64.26
CA ARG A 41 -9.43 -19.62 -63.27
C ARG A 41 -8.94 -20.43 -62.06
N LYS A 42 -7.90 -21.26 -62.23
CA LYS A 42 -7.24 -21.96 -61.11
C LYS A 42 -6.33 -21.02 -60.31
N ARG A 43 -5.60 -20.13 -60.98
CA ARG A 43 -4.75 -19.11 -60.35
C ARG A 43 -5.58 -18.11 -59.55
N ASP A 44 -6.65 -17.58 -60.13
CA ASP A 44 -7.55 -16.64 -59.45
C ASP A 44 -8.15 -17.24 -58.16
N LYS A 45 -8.49 -18.54 -58.17
CA LYS A 45 -8.94 -19.25 -56.97
C LYS A 45 -7.84 -19.37 -55.92
N GLN A 46 -6.60 -19.68 -56.31
CA GLN A 46 -5.46 -19.76 -55.40
C GLN A 46 -5.03 -18.38 -54.87
N ASP A 47 -5.13 -17.33 -55.67
CA ASP A 47 -4.87 -15.96 -55.26
C ASP A 47 -5.92 -15.49 -54.26
N ALA A 48 -7.20 -15.76 -54.51
CA ALA A 48 -8.29 -15.45 -53.58
C ALA A 48 -8.13 -16.16 -52.21
N ILE A 49 -7.66 -17.41 -52.20
CA ILE A 49 -7.37 -18.16 -50.96
C ILE A 49 -6.19 -17.53 -50.21
N ARG A 50 -5.07 -17.25 -50.90
CA ARG A 50 -3.89 -16.62 -50.29
C ARG A 50 -4.20 -15.23 -49.73
N GLN A 51 -5.01 -14.46 -50.45
CA GLN A 51 -5.42 -13.13 -50.01
C GLN A 51 -6.27 -13.21 -48.74
N LYS A 52 -7.19 -14.18 -48.67
CA LYS A 52 -7.99 -14.43 -47.47
C LYS A 52 -7.14 -14.86 -46.27
N GLU A 53 -6.15 -15.73 -46.47
CA GLU A 53 -5.23 -16.15 -45.40
C GLU A 53 -4.37 -14.98 -44.90
N GLN A 54 -3.91 -14.10 -45.81
CA GLN A 54 -3.17 -12.89 -45.44
C GLN A 54 -4.05 -11.90 -44.67
N ASP A 55 -5.30 -11.71 -45.08
CA ASP A 55 -6.24 -10.84 -44.39
C ASP A 55 -6.58 -11.38 -43.00
N ASP A 56 -6.81 -12.69 -42.87
CA ASP A 56 -7.07 -13.36 -41.59
C ASP A 56 -5.83 -13.32 -40.66
N PHE A 57 -4.63 -13.44 -41.21
CA PHE A 57 -3.39 -13.28 -40.47
C PHE A 57 -3.22 -11.84 -39.98
N LYS A 58 -3.41 -10.85 -40.87
CA LYS A 58 -3.29 -9.43 -40.56
C LYS A 58 -4.29 -9.02 -39.47
N ARG A 59 -5.53 -9.52 -39.55
CA ARG A 59 -6.57 -9.28 -38.54
C ARG A 59 -6.21 -9.87 -37.18
N ARG A 60 -5.65 -11.09 -37.16
CA ARG A 60 -5.17 -11.73 -35.92
C ARG A 60 -4.01 -10.97 -35.29
N ALA A 61 -3.01 -10.60 -36.09
CA ALA A 61 -1.87 -9.81 -35.63
C ALA A 61 -2.29 -8.45 -35.07
N GLN A 62 -3.25 -7.77 -35.70
CA GLN A 62 -3.80 -6.51 -35.18
C GLN A 62 -4.55 -6.69 -33.86
N ASN A 63 -5.35 -7.76 -33.73
CA ASN A 63 -6.05 -8.05 -32.47
C ASN A 63 -5.08 -8.40 -31.34
N GLU A 64 -4.04 -9.20 -31.60
CA GLU A 64 -3.00 -9.50 -30.61
C GLU A 64 -2.25 -8.25 -30.18
N LEU A 65 -1.88 -7.39 -31.12
CA LEU A 65 -1.22 -6.12 -30.80
C LEU A 65 -2.10 -5.23 -29.93
N ARG A 66 -3.40 -5.13 -30.25
CA ARG A 66 -4.36 -4.36 -29.45
C ARG A 66 -4.49 -4.92 -28.04
N ASN A 67 -4.62 -6.24 -27.91
CA ASN A 67 -4.69 -6.91 -26.62
C ASN A 67 -3.41 -6.69 -25.78
N PHE A 68 -2.25 -6.71 -26.42
CA PHE A 68 -0.97 -6.44 -25.75
C PHE A 68 -0.87 -4.98 -25.28
N GLN A 69 -1.32 -4.01 -26.09
CA GLN A 69 -1.39 -2.61 -25.70
C GLN A 69 -2.34 -2.39 -24.52
N GLU A 70 -3.54 -2.99 -24.57
CA GLU A 70 -4.50 -2.95 -23.46
C GLU A 70 -3.93 -3.57 -22.18
N PHE A 71 -3.17 -4.67 -22.31
CA PHE A 71 -2.48 -5.28 -21.18
C PHE A 71 -1.40 -4.36 -20.60
N GLN A 72 -0.56 -3.74 -21.44
CA GLN A 72 0.46 -2.80 -20.96
C GLN A 72 -0.16 -1.61 -20.23
N GLN A 73 -1.27 -1.08 -20.75
CA GLN A 73 -1.98 0.01 -20.10
C GLN A 73 -2.54 -0.40 -18.73
N LYS A 74 -3.23 -1.55 -18.65
CA LYS A 74 -3.72 -2.08 -17.37
C LYS A 74 -2.58 -2.33 -16.38
N PHE A 75 -1.46 -2.89 -16.85
CA PHE A 75 -0.31 -3.15 -16.02
C PHE A 75 0.29 -1.86 -15.46
N SER A 76 0.39 -0.80 -16.28
CA SER A 76 0.81 0.54 -15.84
C SER A 76 -0.13 1.10 -14.76
N GLU A 77 -1.45 0.99 -14.95
CA GLU A 77 -2.46 1.40 -13.95
C GLU A 77 -2.31 0.62 -12.63
N TYR A 78 -2.06 -0.70 -12.71
CA TYR A 78 -1.78 -1.51 -11.53
C TYR A 78 -0.49 -1.10 -10.82
N GLN A 79 0.60 -0.85 -11.56
CA GLN A 79 1.85 -0.37 -10.98
C GLN A 79 1.67 0.99 -10.30
N GLN A 80 0.92 1.91 -10.92
CA GLN A 80 0.64 3.21 -10.33
C GLN A 80 -0.12 3.06 -9.00
N LYS A 81 -1.17 2.21 -8.96
CA LYS A 81 -1.92 1.92 -7.72
C LYS A 81 -1.03 1.31 -6.64
N ILE A 82 -0.13 0.40 -7.00
CA ILE A 82 0.82 -0.19 -6.04
C ILE A 82 1.78 0.87 -5.50
N ASN A 83 2.32 1.73 -6.35
CA ASN A 83 3.21 2.81 -5.94
C ASN A 83 2.50 3.81 -5.02
N GLU A 84 1.24 4.17 -5.31
CA GLU A 84 0.43 5.04 -4.46
C GLU A 84 0.17 4.41 -3.09
N LEU A 85 -0.14 3.10 -3.04
CA LEU A 85 -0.30 2.36 -1.80
C LEU A 85 1.01 2.26 -1.01
N GLN A 86 2.12 1.93 -1.68
CA GLN A 86 3.45 1.88 -1.06
C GLN A 86 3.85 3.25 -0.51
N PHE A 87 3.66 4.32 -1.26
CA PHE A 87 3.92 5.68 -0.79
C PHE A 87 3.03 6.07 0.40
N GLY A 88 1.77 5.65 0.42
CA GLY A 88 0.89 5.84 1.57
C GLY A 88 1.40 5.10 2.83
N ILE A 89 1.86 3.86 2.66
CA ILE A 89 2.40 3.03 3.74
C ILE A 89 3.75 3.58 4.23
N GLU A 90 4.67 3.92 3.33
CA GLU A 90 5.98 4.49 3.66
C GLU A 90 5.84 5.81 4.42
N ASN A 91 4.98 6.73 3.93
CA ASN A 91 4.73 7.98 4.64
C ASN A 91 4.08 7.76 6.01
N GLN A 92 3.16 6.80 6.15
CA GLN A 92 2.55 6.48 7.45
C GLN A 92 3.54 5.79 8.40
N SER A 93 4.50 5.02 7.88
CA SER A 93 5.53 4.36 8.68
C SER A 93 6.44 5.36 9.40
N ASP A 94 6.61 6.57 8.85
CA ASP A 94 7.36 7.66 9.49
C ASP A 94 6.52 8.47 10.51
N LEU A 95 5.20 8.24 10.59
CA LEU A 95 4.31 8.95 11.50
C LEU A 95 4.25 8.25 12.85
N ILE A 96 5.25 8.52 13.69
CA ILE A 96 5.29 7.98 15.05
C ILE A 96 4.50 8.91 16.01
N PRO A 97 3.53 8.40 16.79
CA PRO A 97 2.91 9.17 17.85
C PRO A 97 3.90 9.51 18.95
N TYR A 98 3.80 10.71 19.52
CA TYR A 98 4.70 11.16 20.58
C TYR A 98 3.95 12.06 21.55
N PHE A 99 3.88 11.67 22.80
CA PHE A 99 3.15 12.44 23.81
C PHE A 99 4.06 13.41 24.56
N HIS A 100 3.55 14.61 24.81
CA HIS A 100 4.18 15.61 25.65
C HIS A 100 3.26 16.03 26.78
N ILE A 101 3.83 16.36 27.94
CA ILE A 101 3.05 16.82 29.09
C ILE A 101 2.56 18.24 28.84
N ASN A 102 1.24 18.43 28.85
CA ASN A 102 0.63 19.74 28.66
C ASN A 102 0.54 20.50 29.98
N HIS A 103 1.54 21.32 30.28
CA HIS A 103 1.60 22.11 31.50
C HIS A 103 0.48 23.15 31.65
N ASN A 104 -0.10 23.62 30.54
CA ASN A 104 -1.13 24.65 30.58
C ASN A 104 -2.49 24.08 30.96
N LYS A 105 -2.75 22.82 30.57
CA LYS A 105 -4.00 22.11 30.88
C LYS A 105 -3.90 21.29 32.16
N SER A 106 -2.72 20.73 32.46
CA SER A 106 -2.50 19.92 33.65
C SER A 106 -2.59 20.76 34.92
N ASN A 107 -3.28 20.24 35.92
CA ASN A 107 -3.51 20.93 37.18
C ASN A 107 -3.61 19.95 38.35
N ILE A 108 -3.73 20.51 39.55
CA ILE A 108 -4.04 19.77 40.76
C ILE A 108 -5.36 20.32 41.33
N TYR A 109 -6.16 19.45 41.91
CA TYR A 109 -7.42 19.82 42.55
C TYR A 109 -7.68 18.90 43.76
N TYR A 110 -8.66 19.25 44.58
CA TYR A 110 -9.09 18.42 45.70
C TYR A 110 -10.43 17.80 45.38
N ASP A 111 -10.54 16.47 45.54
CA ASP A 111 -11.82 15.77 45.47
C ASP A 111 -12.70 16.09 46.71
N THR A 112 -13.97 15.69 46.66
CA THR A 112 -14.96 15.70 47.73
C THR A 112 -14.44 15.15 49.07
N ASN A 113 -13.52 14.19 49.05
CA ASN A 113 -12.89 13.63 50.26
C ASN A 113 -11.66 14.40 50.75
N ASN A 114 -11.44 15.62 50.25
CA ASN A 114 -10.25 16.43 50.51
C ASN A 114 -8.93 15.69 50.15
N LYS A 115 -8.99 14.82 49.14
CA LYS A 115 -7.84 14.12 48.59
C LYS A 115 -7.24 14.94 47.45
N LEU A 116 -5.93 15.16 47.47
CA LEU A 116 -5.26 15.83 46.35
C LEU A 116 -5.25 14.90 45.13
N VAL A 117 -5.78 15.40 44.02
CA VAL A 117 -5.80 14.73 42.72
C VAL A 117 -5.00 15.57 41.73
N ILE A 118 -4.17 14.88 40.96
CA ILE A 118 -3.31 15.44 39.92
C ILE A 118 -3.94 15.05 38.59
N LYS A 119 -4.43 16.04 37.83
CA LYS A 119 -4.94 15.83 36.49
C LYS A 119 -3.85 16.15 35.48
N LEU A 120 -3.27 15.11 34.88
CA LEU A 120 -2.14 15.25 33.96
C LEU A 120 -2.62 15.06 32.53
N TYR A 121 -2.49 16.10 31.71
CA TYR A 121 -2.79 16.07 30.29
C TYR A 121 -1.53 15.74 29.47
N LEU A 122 -1.67 14.80 28.54
CA LEU A 122 -0.67 14.39 27.57
C LEU A 122 -1.18 14.74 26.16
N THR A 123 -0.48 15.64 25.48
CA THR A 123 -0.78 16.01 24.08
C THR A 123 0.01 15.13 23.14
N ASN A 124 -0.63 14.50 22.15
CA ASN A 124 0.09 13.86 21.07
C ASN A 124 0.68 14.92 20.12
N ILE A 125 1.95 15.26 20.27
CA ILE A 125 2.67 16.18 19.37
C ILE A 125 3.43 15.44 18.25
N GLY A 126 3.28 14.11 18.19
CA GLY A 126 3.76 13.29 17.10
C GLY A 126 2.95 13.49 15.83
N ARG A 127 3.42 12.92 14.73
CA ARG A 127 2.70 13.00 13.45
C ARG A 127 1.73 11.84 13.24
N GLY A 128 1.85 10.78 14.02
CA GLY A 128 0.98 9.61 13.98
C GLY A 128 -0.16 9.69 14.97
N THR A 129 -1.26 9.01 14.68
CA THR A 129 -2.34 8.77 15.62
C THR A 129 -1.97 7.63 16.56
N ALA A 130 -2.16 7.84 17.86
CA ALA A 130 -2.03 6.80 18.87
C ALA A 130 -3.39 6.14 19.13
N ALA A 131 -3.39 4.82 19.28
CA ALA A 131 -4.52 4.01 19.69
C ALA A 131 -4.10 3.10 20.86
N ASN A 132 -5.07 2.52 21.55
CA ASN A 132 -4.85 1.66 22.71
C ASN A 132 -3.91 2.29 23.75
N ILE A 133 -4.16 3.55 24.11
CA ILE A 133 -3.36 4.26 25.12
C ILE A 133 -3.73 3.73 26.50
N PHE A 134 -2.77 3.18 27.24
CA PHE A 134 -2.96 2.78 28.63
C PHE A 134 -1.68 2.90 29.46
N ILE A 135 -1.83 2.97 30.77
CA ILE A 135 -0.72 3.01 31.71
C ILE A 135 -0.21 1.59 32.00
N ILE A 136 1.11 1.44 32.10
CA ILE A 136 1.74 0.16 32.44
C ILE A 136 2.62 0.31 33.68
N PRO A 137 2.81 -0.77 34.46
CA PRO A 137 3.67 -0.72 35.64
C PRO A 137 5.12 -0.42 35.26
N MET A 138 5.75 0.42 36.06
CA MET A 138 7.18 0.71 36.00
C MET A 138 8.02 -0.45 36.56
N ARG A 139 7.53 -1.08 37.63
CA ARG A 139 8.14 -2.22 38.32
C ARG A 139 7.11 -2.90 39.22
N ASP A 140 7.47 -4.06 39.75
CA ASP A 140 6.72 -4.73 40.82
C ASP A 140 7.47 -4.58 42.16
N LEU A 141 6.73 -4.37 43.25
CA LEU A 141 7.28 -4.32 44.61
C LEU A 141 7.47 -5.72 45.18
N GLU A 142 6.38 -6.47 45.15
CA GLU A 142 6.26 -7.86 45.51
C GLU A 142 5.58 -8.58 44.34
N PRO A 143 5.60 -9.92 44.27
CA PRO A 143 4.81 -10.65 43.29
C PRO A 143 3.36 -10.15 43.30
N ASN A 144 2.87 -9.70 42.13
CA ASN A 144 1.53 -9.12 41.93
C ASN A 144 1.25 -7.73 42.55
N THR A 145 2.25 -6.96 42.97
CA THR A 145 2.03 -5.56 43.40
C THR A 145 2.67 -4.57 42.41
N PRO A 146 1.93 -4.19 41.35
CA PRO A 146 2.44 -3.28 40.32
C PRO A 146 2.57 -1.83 40.82
N VAL A 147 3.71 -1.22 40.54
CA VAL A 147 3.98 0.21 40.76
C VAL A 147 3.85 0.95 39.44
N TYR A 148 2.78 1.71 39.29
CA TYR A 148 2.53 2.52 38.09
C TYR A 148 3.26 3.87 38.12
N PHE A 149 3.42 4.45 39.30
CA PHE A 149 4.03 5.75 39.54
C PHE A 149 5.18 5.62 40.52
N GLU A 150 6.39 5.95 40.08
CA GLU A 150 7.60 5.86 40.89
C GLU A 150 8.09 7.26 41.30
N ALA A 151 8.37 7.46 42.58
CA ALA A 151 8.95 8.72 43.06
C ALA A 151 10.42 8.89 42.61
N ASP A 152 10.81 10.13 42.30
CA ASP A 152 12.15 10.52 41.87
C ASP A 152 12.71 11.68 42.73
N PRO A 153 13.80 11.50 43.49
CA PRO A 153 14.56 10.26 43.67
C PRO A 153 13.70 9.17 44.32
N LEU A 154 14.12 7.90 44.20
CA LEU A 154 13.45 6.79 44.85
C LEU A 154 13.63 6.93 46.37
N LEU A 155 12.65 7.50 47.06
CA LEU A 155 12.72 7.80 48.49
C LEU A 155 12.40 6.57 49.36
N SER A 156 11.51 5.69 48.90
CA SER A 156 11.14 4.47 49.60
C SER A 156 10.80 3.35 48.63
N LEU A 157 10.92 2.11 49.09
CA LEU A 157 10.39 0.92 48.44
C LEU A 157 8.89 0.77 48.74
N GLU A 158 8.16 1.85 48.97
CA GLU A 158 6.71 1.79 49.22
C GLU A 158 5.94 2.38 48.04
N LEU A 159 4.70 1.94 47.88
CA LEU A 159 3.80 2.51 46.90
C LEU A 159 3.33 3.88 47.42
N THR A 160 3.70 4.95 46.71
CA THR A 160 3.37 6.32 47.12
C THR A 160 2.14 6.85 46.39
N HIS A 161 1.95 6.45 45.15
CA HIS A 161 0.92 7.00 44.26
C HIS A 161 0.19 5.88 43.53
N GLY A 162 -1.09 6.14 43.24
CA GLY A 162 -1.96 5.25 42.48
C GLY A 162 -2.74 6.00 41.42
N VAL A 163 -3.32 5.24 40.49
CA VAL A 163 -4.29 5.75 39.52
C VAL A 163 -5.55 6.16 40.29
N TYR A 164 -5.93 7.43 40.16
CA TYR A 164 -7.20 7.94 40.68
C TYR A 164 -8.32 7.71 39.66
N ASP A 165 -8.06 8.07 38.40
CA ASP A 165 -8.91 7.73 37.25
C ASP A 165 -8.02 7.41 36.04
N TYR A 166 -8.50 6.50 35.19
CA TYR A 166 -7.79 6.05 34.01
C TYR A 166 -7.77 7.13 32.91
N PHE A 167 -7.17 6.81 31.77
CA PHE A 167 -7.15 7.73 30.64
C PHE A 167 -8.56 8.10 30.18
N SER A 168 -8.78 9.38 29.92
CA SER A 168 -10.06 9.89 29.42
C SER A 168 -10.46 9.30 28.08
N GLU A 169 -9.48 8.96 27.24
CA GLU A 169 -9.66 8.38 25.91
C GLU A 169 -8.55 7.36 25.65
N TYR A 170 -8.85 6.36 24.84
CA TYR A 170 -7.90 5.31 24.46
C TYR A 170 -7.19 5.60 23.12
N PHE A 171 -7.50 6.72 22.48
CA PHE A 171 -6.89 7.16 21.23
C PHE A 171 -6.60 8.66 21.25
N ALA A 172 -5.65 9.11 20.43
CA ALA A 172 -5.33 10.52 20.26
C ALA A 172 -4.74 10.78 18.88
N ILE A 173 -5.42 11.58 18.05
CA ILE A 173 -4.82 12.08 16.80
C ILE A 173 -3.80 13.19 17.09
N PRO A 174 -2.96 13.61 16.12
CA PRO A 174 -2.02 14.70 16.32
C PRO A 174 -2.69 15.98 16.86
N ASN A 175 -2.08 16.54 17.90
CA ASN A 175 -2.50 17.69 18.72
C ASN A 175 -3.71 17.48 19.63
N GLU A 176 -4.23 16.26 19.76
CA GLU A 176 -5.23 15.95 20.78
C GLU A 176 -4.58 15.65 22.13
N ASP A 177 -5.36 15.89 23.18
CA ASP A 177 -4.97 15.60 24.56
C ASP A 177 -5.73 14.40 25.10
N VAL A 178 -5.03 13.55 25.83
CA VAL A 178 -5.61 12.60 26.77
C VAL A 178 -5.22 13.02 28.18
N ASN A 179 -6.03 12.69 29.18
CA ASN A 179 -5.67 12.96 30.57
C ASN A 179 -5.78 11.73 31.44
N ILE A 180 -4.92 11.64 32.45
CA ILE A 180 -4.95 10.65 33.50
C ILE A 180 -4.98 11.37 34.85
N GLU A 181 -5.68 10.79 35.81
CA GLU A 181 -5.77 11.33 37.15
C GLU A 181 -5.01 10.47 38.16
N ILE A 182 -4.21 11.11 38.99
CA ILE A 182 -3.25 10.46 39.88
C ILE A 182 -3.47 10.99 41.28
N SER A 183 -3.34 10.14 42.30
CA SER A 183 -3.43 10.58 43.70
C SER A 183 -2.39 9.91 44.57
N GLU A 184 -1.91 10.63 45.60
CA GLU A 184 -1.09 10.04 46.66
C GLU A 184 -1.95 9.08 47.49
N ILE A 185 -1.37 7.97 47.92
CA ILE A 185 -2.08 6.96 48.72
C ILE A 185 -2.28 7.43 50.15
N ASN A 186 -1.23 8.01 50.76
CA ASN A 186 -1.26 8.43 52.16
C ASN A 186 -1.92 9.78 52.39
N ASN A 187 -2.21 10.53 51.33
CA ASN A 187 -2.86 11.85 51.34
C ASN A 187 -2.23 12.81 52.36
N SER A 188 -0.93 13.03 52.26
CA SER A 188 -0.17 13.93 53.10
C SER A 188 -0.63 15.38 52.90
N ASP A 189 -0.66 16.20 53.97
CA ASP A 189 -1.08 17.60 53.88
C ASP A 189 -0.18 18.43 52.95
N LYS A 190 1.13 18.13 52.95
CA LYS A 190 2.13 18.78 52.09
C LYS A 190 2.75 17.74 51.17
N GLN A 191 2.56 17.93 49.88
CA GLN A 191 3.02 17.02 48.84
C GLN A 191 3.91 17.79 47.89
N LEU A 192 5.17 17.33 47.76
CA LEU A 192 6.13 17.81 46.77
C LEU A 192 6.89 16.59 46.26
N TYR A 193 6.49 16.11 45.09
CA TYR A 193 7.04 14.89 44.50
C TYR A 193 7.39 15.12 43.04
N PHE A 194 8.45 14.45 42.59
CA PHE A 194 8.61 14.12 41.19
C PHE A 194 8.26 12.65 41.00
N LEU A 195 7.52 12.37 39.93
CA LEU A 195 7.05 11.04 39.58
C LEU A 195 7.54 10.66 38.19
N ARG A 196 7.84 9.37 38.03
CA ARG A 196 8.02 8.71 36.75
C ARG A 196 6.90 7.72 36.52
N PHE A 197 6.42 7.67 35.28
CA PHE A 197 5.45 6.68 34.84
C PHE A 197 5.67 6.35 33.38
N LYS A 198 4.99 5.31 32.91
CA LYS A 198 5.11 4.82 31.55
C LYS A 198 3.74 4.51 30.97
N ILE A 199 3.56 4.86 29.71
CA ILE A 199 2.37 4.50 28.93
C ILE A 199 2.76 3.52 27.82
N HIS A 200 1.79 2.76 27.38
CA HIS A 200 1.83 1.92 26.20
C HIS A 200 0.78 2.43 25.20
N PHE A 201 1.10 2.40 23.91
CA PHE A 201 0.16 2.69 22.83
C PHE A 201 0.60 2.04 21.52
N SER A 202 -0.34 1.89 20.58
CA SER A 202 -0.07 1.46 19.21
C SER A 202 -0.26 2.59 18.21
N ASP A 203 0.46 2.56 17.09
CA ASP A 203 0.13 3.42 15.95
C ASP A 203 -0.99 2.81 15.08
N VAL A 204 -1.36 3.51 14.00
CA VAL A 204 -2.43 3.10 13.08
C VAL A 204 -2.10 1.85 12.26
N ILE A 205 -0.82 1.52 12.11
CA ILE A 205 -0.36 0.36 11.35
C ILE A 205 -0.24 -0.87 12.27
N GLY A 206 -0.21 -0.66 13.59
CA GLY A 206 -0.19 -1.70 14.62
C GLY A 206 1.17 -1.91 15.28
N ARG A 207 2.13 -0.99 15.11
CA ARG A 207 3.39 -0.99 15.88
C ARG A 207 3.11 -0.55 17.30
N GLU A 208 3.70 -1.23 18.28
CA GLU A 208 3.48 -0.96 19.70
C GLU A 208 4.68 -0.24 20.31
N TYR A 209 4.39 0.77 21.12
CA TYR A 209 5.37 1.67 21.71
C TYR A 209 5.16 1.81 23.22
N GLU A 210 6.28 2.03 23.91
CA GLU A 210 6.29 2.48 25.29
C GLU A 210 6.92 3.86 25.41
N GLN A 211 6.32 4.73 26.20
CA GLN A 211 6.87 6.05 26.46
C GLN A 211 6.93 6.36 27.95
N CYS A 212 8.12 6.74 28.42
CA CYS A 212 8.33 7.15 29.80
C CYS A 212 8.14 8.66 29.96
N PHE A 213 7.74 9.06 31.16
CA PHE A 213 7.56 10.45 31.55
C PHE A 213 8.17 10.68 32.93
N ARG A 214 8.58 11.93 33.17
CA ARG A 214 8.94 12.45 34.48
C ARG A 214 8.24 13.78 34.67
N PHE A 215 7.54 13.99 35.78
CA PHE A 215 6.95 15.29 36.10
C PHE A 215 7.01 15.55 37.59
N GLY A 216 6.99 16.83 37.98
CA GLY A 216 6.85 17.22 39.38
C GLY A 216 5.50 17.86 39.63
N TYR A 217 5.01 17.76 40.85
CA TYR A 217 3.87 18.55 41.31
C TYR A 217 4.10 18.97 42.77
N ASP A 218 3.42 20.03 43.18
CA ASP A 218 3.49 20.53 44.55
C ASP A 218 2.22 21.27 44.93
N ASN A 219 1.70 21.05 46.15
CA ASN A 219 0.51 21.72 46.68
C ASN A 219 0.81 22.84 47.69
N TYR A 220 2.09 23.12 47.98
CA TYR A 220 2.49 24.04 49.04
C TYR A 220 3.19 25.31 48.53
N ILE A 221 4.21 25.17 47.68
CA ILE A 221 5.05 26.28 47.16
C ILE A 221 4.50 26.85 45.86
N VAL A 222 4.41 26.03 44.82
CA VAL A 222 4.02 26.37 43.44
C VAL A 222 2.53 26.11 43.22
N LYS A 223 1.91 25.20 43.98
CA LYS A 223 0.48 24.85 43.89
C LYS A 223 0.06 24.42 42.48
N GLY A 224 0.80 23.50 41.88
CA GLY A 224 0.52 23.01 40.54
C GLY A 224 1.58 22.05 40.01
N ILE A 225 1.57 21.90 38.68
CA ILE A 225 2.51 21.03 37.97
C ILE A 225 3.82 21.79 37.72
N ASN A 226 4.93 21.14 38.07
CA ASN A 226 6.27 21.67 37.87
C ASN A 226 6.62 21.67 36.38
N LYS A 227 7.17 22.80 35.89
CA LYS A 227 7.65 22.96 34.51
C LYS A 227 8.88 22.11 34.20
N ASN A 228 9.62 21.68 35.22
CA ASN A 228 10.74 20.74 35.08
C ASN A 228 10.22 19.31 34.91
N SER A 229 9.51 19.06 33.80
CA SER A 229 9.06 17.74 33.39
C SER A 229 9.83 17.27 32.15
N THR A 230 9.74 15.99 31.84
CA THR A 230 10.43 15.38 30.71
C THR A 230 9.53 14.30 30.11
N SER A 231 9.27 14.43 28.81
CA SER A 231 8.66 13.37 28.00
C SER A 231 9.80 12.71 27.23
N PHE A 232 10.07 11.44 27.52
CA PHE A 232 11.13 10.72 26.83
C PHE A 232 10.63 10.27 25.45
N PRO A 233 11.52 10.07 24.45
CA PRO A 233 11.13 9.53 23.16
C PRO A 233 10.43 8.16 23.31
N PRO A 234 9.44 7.85 22.45
CA PRO A 234 8.76 6.57 22.46
C PRO A 234 9.73 5.48 21.99
N LYS A 235 9.67 4.31 22.63
CA LYS A 235 10.47 3.14 22.32
C LYS A 235 9.59 2.10 21.63
N LEU A 236 9.97 1.68 20.44
CA LEU A 236 9.31 0.57 19.74
C LEU A 236 9.53 -0.73 20.53
N ILE A 237 8.43 -1.39 20.89
CA ILE A 237 8.45 -2.67 21.61
C ILE A 237 8.13 -3.84 20.68
N LYS A 238 7.23 -3.62 19.72
CA LYS A 238 6.82 -4.63 18.75
C LYS A 238 6.57 -3.99 17.40
N ASP A 239 7.21 -4.57 16.39
CA ASP A 239 7.04 -4.17 15.00
C ASP A 239 6.06 -5.13 14.27
N ILE A 240 5.61 -4.72 13.10
CA ILE A 240 4.70 -5.48 12.25
C ILE A 240 5.57 -6.37 11.36
N ASN A 241 5.82 -7.61 11.81
CA ASN A 241 6.43 -8.66 10.99
C ASN A 241 5.40 -9.31 10.06
#